data_AF-A0A519SSH5-F1
#
_entry.id   AF-A0A519SSH5-F1
#
_cell.length_a   1.000
_cell.length_b   1.000
_cell.length_c   1.000
_cell.angle_alpha   90.00
_cell.angle_beta   90.00
_cell.angle_gamma   90.00
#
_symmetry.space_group_name_H-M   'P 1'
#
loop_
_entity.id
_entity.type
_entity.pdbx_description
1 polymer ?
#
loop_
_entity_poly.entity_id
_entity_poly.type
_entity_poly.pdbx_seq_one_letter_code
_entity_poly.pdbx_strand_id
1 'polypeptide(L)'
;MILQSIELNNFMCYAGSNRFDFTEGINIIIGDNGYGKSKLYDAFWWVMYDQCFDTSIKKFKGTAQLRKQIIADKAISETEDGIITASVILTFHNTEKDSVYILERRYSIRKSDEQVIEDNNSEEVIWLKEMSYMNAREVQDQEHRDRIKKTILPENIKPYMWFQGEQVESIIDFNKSDTLTQAINVLSNVTKFDNIIDLADSLKESSTKEFNKKQRDLSGDKGKSERLELDRQNIEDRIKALELQDLQIKDTLSTAEERSETLLNKLADAQKIREIEAKRKSIEYNLKEVQEEFDEEQQSLHKRMFTNKWVLKGTEKLFEEYGKIYNQFEIKKIQAESQVQARLDSENALVSELQARLPIDVPEPIHVQHMLDNERCLVCDREALNGSPA
;
A
#
# COMPACT_ATOMS: atom_id res chain seq x y z
N MET A 1 -18.85 4.02 -37.33
CA MET A 1 -17.46 3.89 -37.79
C MET A 1 -16.85 2.67 -37.16
N ILE A 2 -16.28 1.76 -37.97
CA ILE A 2 -15.64 0.52 -37.51
C ILE A 2 -14.28 0.42 -38.20
N LEU A 3 -13.22 0.12 -37.45
CA LEU A 3 -11.90 -0.16 -38.01
C LEU A 3 -11.93 -1.57 -38.65
N GLN A 4 -11.62 -1.68 -39.93
CA GLN A 4 -11.58 -2.95 -40.68
C GLN A 4 -10.17 -3.53 -40.72
N SER A 5 -9.15 -2.71 -40.93
CA SER A 5 -7.77 -3.19 -40.96
C SER A 5 -6.76 -2.11 -40.57
N ILE A 6 -5.62 -2.58 -40.07
CA ILE A 6 -4.39 -1.80 -39.94
C ILE A 6 -3.25 -2.52 -40.66
N GLU A 7 -2.60 -1.82 -41.57
CA GLU A 7 -1.43 -2.31 -42.31
C GLU A 7 -0.22 -1.49 -41.88
N LEU A 8 0.89 -2.14 -41.55
CA LEU A 8 2.13 -1.53 -41.10
C LEU A 8 3.28 -2.02 -41.98
N ASN A 9 3.96 -1.09 -42.62
CA ASN A 9 5.15 -1.36 -43.42
C ASN A 9 6.36 -0.68 -42.77
N ASN A 10 7.36 -1.46 -42.37
CA ASN A 10 8.61 -0.99 -41.77
C ASN A 10 8.44 0.02 -40.61
N PHE A 11 7.37 -0.10 -39.82
CA PHE A 11 7.03 0.82 -38.74
C PHE A 11 7.54 0.31 -37.39
N MET A 12 8.51 0.99 -36.78
CA MET A 12 9.12 0.64 -35.49
C MET A 12 9.52 -0.85 -35.41
N CYS A 13 8.90 -1.65 -34.54
CA CYS A 13 9.19 -3.08 -34.42
C CYS A 13 8.59 -3.94 -35.55
N TYR A 14 7.71 -3.38 -36.39
CA TYR A 14 7.06 -4.06 -37.50
C TYR A 14 7.91 -3.93 -38.76
N ALA A 15 8.91 -4.79 -38.92
CA ALA A 15 9.69 -4.88 -40.14
C ALA A 15 8.92 -5.58 -41.27
N GLY A 16 9.11 -5.15 -42.51
CA GLY A 16 8.38 -5.68 -43.66
C GLY A 16 6.90 -5.27 -43.65
N SER A 17 6.06 -6.04 -44.33
CA SER A 17 4.62 -5.78 -44.44
C SER A 17 3.83 -6.63 -43.45
N ASN A 18 3.08 -5.97 -42.56
CA ASN A 18 2.27 -6.60 -41.53
C ASN A 18 0.84 -6.08 -41.64
N ARG A 19 -0.15 -6.96 -41.53
CA ARG A 19 -1.57 -6.58 -41.64
C ARG A 19 -2.38 -7.28 -40.56
N PHE A 20 -3.26 -6.52 -39.91
CA PHE A 20 -4.26 -7.02 -38.98
C PHE A 20 -5.64 -6.66 -39.52
N ASP A 21 -6.47 -7.67 -39.72
CA ASP A 21 -7.87 -7.52 -40.09
C ASP A 21 -8.75 -7.67 -38.84
N PHE A 22 -9.66 -6.74 -38.66
CA PHE A 22 -10.59 -6.68 -37.53
C PHE A 22 -11.98 -7.10 -37.97
N THR A 23 -12.68 -7.75 -37.05
CA THR A 23 -14.09 -8.15 -37.23
C THR A 23 -14.99 -7.38 -36.29
N GLU A 24 -16.30 -7.42 -36.52
CA GLU A 24 -17.26 -6.84 -35.58
C GLU A 24 -17.21 -7.58 -34.24
N GLY A 25 -17.24 -6.81 -33.14
CA GLY A 25 -17.20 -7.34 -31.78
C GLY A 25 -15.82 -7.23 -31.13
N ILE A 26 -15.44 -8.24 -30.35
CA ILE A 26 -14.23 -8.22 -29.51
C ILE A 26 -13.07 -8.85 -30.29
N ASN A 27 -12.07 -8.03 -30.61
CA ASN A 27 -10.82 -8.48 -31.22
C ASN A 27 -9.72 -8.46 -30.14
N ILE A 28 -9.07 -9.59 -29.88
CA ILE A 28 -8.03 -9.72 -28.85
C ILE A 28 -6.68 -9.93 -29.52
N ILE A 29 -5.74 -9.02 -29.27
CA ILE A 29 -4.36 -9.12 -29.75
C ILE A 29 -3.47 -9.55 -28.57
N ILE A 30 -2.94 -10.76 -28.65
CA ILE A 30 -2.11 -11.37 -27.60
C ILE A 30 -0.67 -11.38 -28.08
N GLY A 31 0.24 -11.01 -27.19
CA GLY A 31 1.67 -11.08 -27.38
C GLY A 31 2.36 -10.86 -26.04
N ASP A 32 3.60 -11.30 -25.89
CA ASP A 32 4.34 -11.06 -24.65
C ASP A 32 4.83 -9.61 -24.54
N ASN A 33 5.40 -9.25 -23.40
CA ASN A 33 6.02 -7.95 -23.23
C ASN A 33 7.18 -7.79 -24.23
N GLY A 34 7.22 -6.67 -24.95
CA GLY A 34 8.20 -6.40 -25.99
C GLY A 34 7.80 -6.84 -27.42
N TYR A 35 6.69 -7.57 -27.60
CA TYR A 35 6.24 -8.04 -28.92
C TYR A 35 5.50 -6.97 -29.77
N GLY A 36 5.62 -5.69 -29.41
CA GLY A 36 5.06 -4.61 -30.23
C GLY A 36 3.58 -4.26 -30.01
N LYS A 37 2.90 -4.81 -29.00
CA LYS A 37 1.49 -4.46 -28.66
C LYS A 37 1.28 -2.95 -28.50
N SER A 38 2.08 -2.28 -27.68
CA SER A 38 2.02 -0.83 -27.51
C SER A 38 2.44 -0.07 -28.77
N LYS A 39 3.23 -0.70 -29.65
CA LYS A 39 3.61 -0.09 -30.94
C LYS A 39 2.51 -0.17 -31.98
N LEU A 40 1.62 -1.16 -31.89
CA LEU A 40 0.38 -1.18 -32.66
C LEU A 40 -0.54 -0.01 -32.27
N TYR A 41 -0.60 0.28 -30.96
CA TYR A 41 -1.29 1.47 -30.45
C TYR A 41 -0.67 2.77 -30.99
N ASP A 42 0.67 2.86 -30.97
CA ASP A 42 1.39 4.00 -31.54
C ASP A 42 1.13 4.17 -33.04
N ALA A 43 1.05 3.07 -33.80
CA ALA A 43 0.80 3.11 -35.24
C ALA A 43 -0.55 3.75 -35.59
N PHE A 44 -1.61 3.35 -34.87
CA PHE A 44 -2.92 3.97 -35.01
C PHE A 44 -2.87 5.46 -34.68
N TRP A 45 -2.21 5.81 -33.57
CA TRP A 45 -2.11 7.19 -33.10
C TRP A 45 -1.31 8.07 -34.06
N TRP A 46 -0.27 7.51 -34.65
CA TRP A 46 0.59 8.19 -35.59
C TRP A 46 -0.18 8.64 -36.83
N VAL A 47 -0.97 7.75 -37.44
CA VAL A 47 -1.81 8.09 -38.59
C VAL A 47 -2.79 9.22 -38.25
N MET A 48 -3.43 9.13 -37.07
CA MET A 48 -4.45 10.10 -36.68
C MET A 48 -3.88 11.47 -36.29
N TYR A 49 -2.71 11.52 -35.63
CA TYR A 49 -2.25 12.74 -34.94
C TYR A 49 -0.78 13.12 -35.16
N ASP A 50 -0.05 12.43 -36.04
CA ASP A 50 1.40 12.62 -36.21
C ASP A 50 2.23 12.40 -34.94
N GLN A 51 1.78 11.52 -34.05
CA GLN A 51 2.40 11.36 -32.73
C GLN A 51 2.56 9.89 -32.38
N CYS A 52 3.66 9.55 -31.70
CA CYS A 52 3.83 8.26 -31.04
C CYS A 52 4.15 8.47 -29.57
N PHE A 53 3.78 7.51 -28.71
CA PHE A 53 4.06 7.58 -27.30
C PHE A 53 5.50 7.10 -27.01
N ASP A 54 6.30 7.99 -26.42
CA ASP A 54 7.64 7.63 -25.92
C ASP A 54 7.53 7.17 -24.46
N THR A 55 7.64 5.86 -24.26
CA THR A 55 7.55 5.20 -22.95
C THR A 55 8.64 5.68 -21.98
N SER A 56 9.80 6.13 -22.47
CA SER A 56 10.94 6.53 -21.63
C SER A 56 10.66 7.83 -20.87
N ILE A 57 9.98 8.77 -21.54
CA ILE A 57 9.64 10.09 -20.99
C ILE A 57 8.14 10.26 -20.69
N LYS A 58 7.34 9.21 -20.98
CA LYS A 58 5.87 9.17 -20.82
C LYS A 58 5.16 10.34 -21.50
N LYS A 59 5.59 10.71 -22.72
CA LYS A 59 5.01 11.81 -23.50
C LYS A 59 4.88 11.46 -24.97
N PHE A 60 3.91 12.07 -25.64
CA PHE A 60 3.77 12.00 -27.09
C PHE A 60 4.85 12.85 -27.77
N LYS A 61 5.50 12.28 -28.78
CA LYS A 61 6.46 12.95 -29.64
C LYS A 61 5.99 12.91 -31.09
N GLY A 62 6.24 14.00 -31.81
CA GLY A 62 5.93 14.09 -33.24
C GLY A 62 6.99 13.42 -34.11
N THR A 63 6.66 13.20 -35.39
CA THR A 63 7.60 12.62 -36.37
C THR A 63 8.93 13.38 -36.44
N ALA A 64 8.90 14.71 -36.43
CA ALA A 64 10.10 15.55 -36.47
C ALA A 64 11.08 15.31 -35.30
N GLN A 65 10.59 14.78 -34.17
CA GLN A 65 11.40 14.48 -32.98
C GLN A 65 11.85 13.02 -32.93
N LEU A 66 11.05 12.09 -33.46
CA LEU A 66 11.35 10.65 -33.48
C LEU A 66 12.26 10.27 -34.65
N ARG A 67 12.06 10.90 -35.81
CA ARG A 67 12.86 10.75 -37.03
C ARG A 67 13.08 9.27 -37.38
N LYS A 68 14.34 8.80 -37.42
CA LYS A 68 14.67 7.41 -37.73
C LYS A 68 13.96 6.37 -36.85
N GLN A 69 13.57 6.72 -35.63
CA GLN A 69 12.92 5.79 -34.70
C GLN A 69 11.55 5.30 -35.18
N ILE A 70 10.95 5.99 -36.14
CA ILE A 70 9.70 5.55 -36.78
C ILE A 70 9.94 4.35 -37.70
N ILE A 71 11.13 4.23 -38.28
CA ILE A 71 11.47 3.20 -39.25
C ILE A 71 12.08 2.00 -38.53
N ALA A 72 11.72 0.80 -38.98
CA ALA A 72 12.25 -0.43 -38.41
C ALA A 72 13.77 -0.55 -38.59
N ASP A 73 14.50 -0.75 -37.49
CA ASP A 73 15.96 -0.92 -37.50
C ASP A 73 16.40 -2.02 -38.48
N LYS A 74 15.62 -3.10 -38.58
CA LYS A 74 15.85 -4.19 -39.53
C LYS A 74 15.84 -3.68 -40.97
N ALA A 75 14.85 -2.88 -41.37
CA ALA A 75 14.76 -2.31 -42.71
C ALA A 75 15.93 -1.37 -43.02
N ILE A 76 16.42 -0.63 -42.02
CA ILE A 76 17.62 0.22 -42.14
C ILE A 76 18.88 -0.62 -42.30
N SER A 77 19.00 -1.73 -41.57
CA SER A 77 20.17 -2.60 -41.63
C SER A 77 20.27 -3.39 -42.94
N GLU A 78 19.13 -3.83 -43.50
CA GLU A 78 19.08 -4.67 -44.71
C GLU A 78 19.19 -3.85 -46.00
N THR A 79 18.97 -2.54 -45.94
CA THR A 79 19.12 -1.66 -47.10
C THR A 79 20.58 -1.19 -47.20
N GLU A 80 21.25 -1.43 -48.32
CA GLU A 80 22.61 -0.92 -48.55
C GLU A 80 22.57 0.58 -48.83
N ASP A 81 21.99 0.97 -49.98
CA ASP A 81 21.72 2.36 -50.37
C ASP A 81 20.30 2.48 -50.93
N GLY A 82 19.59 3.55 -50.59
CA GLY A 82 18.25 3.81 -51.13
C GLY A 82 17.33 4.62 -50.23
N ILE A 83 16.07 4.71 -50.64
CA ILE A 83 14.99 5.33 -49.86
C ILE A 83 14.25 4.23 -49.11
N ILE A 84 14.14 4.39 -47.80
CA ILE A 84 13.41 3.48 -46.93
C ILE A 84 12.16 4.22 -46.45
N THR A 85 10.99 3.63 -46.67
CA THR A 85 9.71 4.21 -46.26
C THR A 85 9.06 3.34 -45.21
N ALA A 86 8.63 3.96 -44.12
CA ALA A 86 7.64 3.41 -43.21
C ALA A 86 6.26 3.94 -43.58
N SER A 87 5.24 3.07 -43.59
CA SER A 87 3.85 3.49 -43.76
C SER A 87 2.91 2.75 -42.82
N VAL A 88 1.86 3.43 -42.41
CA VAL A 88 0.74 2.82 -41.69
C VAL A 88 -0.55 3.22 -42.39
N ILE A 89 -1.39 2.23 -42.68
CA ILE A 89 -2.68 2.40 -43.36
C ILE A 89 -3.79 1.91 -42.42
N LEU A 90 -4.76 2.77 -42.16
CA LEU A 90 -5.98 2.46 -41.41
C LEU A 90 -7.17 2.47 -42.37
N THR A 91 -7.92 1.37 -42.39
CA THR A 91 -9.17 1.28 -43.17
C THR A 91 -10.36 1.26 -42.23
N PHE A 92 -11.27 2.23 -42.38
CA PHE A 92 -12.51 2.33 -41.62
C PHE A 92 -13.73 2.16 -42.52
N HIS A 93 -14.76 1.49 -42.00
CA HIS A 93 -16.08 1.43 -42.62
C HIS A 93 -17.08 2.27 -41.81
N ASN A 94 -17.79 3.14 -42.52
CA ASN A 94 -18.89 3.90 -42.00
C ASN A 94 -20.19 3.19 -42.32
N THR A 95 -20.74 2.51 -41.31
CA THR A 95 -21.99 1.76 -41.39
C THR A 95 -23.22 2.62 -41.68
N GLU A 96 -23.21 3.92 -41.35
CA GLU A 96 -24.37 4.80 -41.59
C GLU A 96 -24.49 5.26 -43.05
N LYS A 97 -23.35 5.54 -43.67
CA LYS A 97 -23.27 6.08 -45.04
C LYS A 97 -22.79 5.07 -46.07
N ASP A 98 -22.52 3.84 -45.62
CA ASP A 98 -21.90 2.76 -46.39
C ASP A 98 -20.69 3.24 -47.20
N SER A 99 -19.76 3.90 -46.53
CA SER A 99 -18.53 4.45 -47.12
C SER A 99 -17.30 3.94 -46.41
N VAL A 100 -16.19 3.83 -47.15
CA VAL A 100 -14.90 3.37 -46.65
C VAL A 100 -13.90 4.52 -46.67
N TYR A 101 -13.22 4.72 -45.54
CA TYR A 101 -12.18 5.72 -45.37
C TYR A 101 -10.84 4.99 -45.21
N ILE A 102 -9.86 5.34 -46.03
CA ILE A 102 -8.51 4.78 -45.99
C ILE A 102 -7.57 5.92 -45.64
N LEU A 103 -6.98 5.88 -44.45
CA LEU A 103 -6.05 6.89 -43.96
C LEU A 103 -4.65 6.28 -43.99
N GLU A 104 -3.73 6.92 -44.69
CA GLU A 104 -2.34 6.51 -44.73
C GLU A 104 -1.42 7.63 -44.27
N ARG A 105 -0.42 7.24 -43.48
CA ARG A 105 0.70 8.09 -43.14
C ARG A 105 2.00 7.42 -43.54
N ARG A 106 2.90 8.17 -44.17
CA ARG A 106 4.20 7.71 -44.65
C ARG A 106 5.32 8.58 -44.13
N TYR A 107 6.47 7.98 -43.86
CA TYR A 107 7.69 8.69 -43.53
C TYR A 107 8.87 7.99 -44.19
N SER A 108 9.73 8.76 -44.87
CA SER A 108 10.84 8.23 -45.66
C SER A 108 12.17 8.82 -45.20
N ILE A 109 13.21 7.99 -45.21
CA ILE A 109 14.60 8.39 -45.00
C ILE A 109 15.44 7.89 -46.17
N ARG A 110 16.59 8.53 -46.42
CA ARG A 110 17.55 8.08 -47.42
C ARG A 110 18.81 7.56 -46.72
N LYS A 111 19.26 6.37 -47.11
CA LYS A 111 20.55 5.81 -46.69
C LYS A 111 21.53 5.90 -47.86
N SER A 112 22.73 6.44 -47.59
CA SER A 112 23.84 6.55 -48.54
C SER A 112 25.15 6.35 -47.77
N ASP A 113 25.98 5.40 -48.18
CA ASP A 113 27.33 5.17 -47.60
C ASP A 113 27.32 5.14 -46.05
N GLU A 114 26.46 4.31 -45.46
CA GLU A 114 26.21 4.18 -44.00
C GLU A 114 25.65 5.43 -43.28
N GLN A 115 25.49 6.56 -43.98
CA GLN A 115 24.83 7.75 -43.43
C GLN A 115 23.32 7.72 -43.70
N VAL A 116 22.55 8.02 -42.66
CA VAL A 116 21.09 8.16 -42.74
C VAL A 116 20.73 9.64 -42.80
N ILE A 117 20.14 10.05 -43.91
CA ILE A 117 19.58 11.38 -44.12
C ILE A 117 18.10 11.30 -43.72
N GLU A 118 17.78 11.97 -42.62
CA GLU A 118 16.44 12.00 -42.02
C GLU A 118 15.64 13.21 -42.53
N ASP A 119 14.36 13.01 -42.84
CA ASP A 119 13.40 14.11 -43.02
C ASP A 119 12.76 14.49 -41.68
N ASN A 120 12.17 15.67 -41.57
CA ASN A 120 11.40 16.11 -40.41
C ASN A 120 9.90 15.82 -40.56
N ASN A 121 9.38 15.72 -41.79
CA ASN A 121 7.95 15.69 -42.03
C ASN A 121 7.47 14.32 -42.50
N SER A 122 6.36 13.85 -41.94
CA SER A 122 5.59 12.73 -42.51
C SER A 122 4.56 13.25 -43.51
N GLU A 123 4.23 12.42 -44.50
CA GLU A 123 3.17 12.67 -45.46
C GLU A 123 1.87 11.98 -45.04
N GLU A 124 0.74 12.66 -45.25
CA GLU A 124 -0.60 12.13 -44.99
C GLU A 124 -1.42 12.10 -46.28
N VAL A 125 -2.08 10.96 -46.50
CA VAL A 125 -2.99 10.75 -47.62
C VAL A 125 -4.27 10.09 -47.11
N ILE A 126 -5.42 10.61 -47.55
CA ILE A 126 -6.73 10.04 -47.19
C ILE A 126 -7.51 9.77 -48.46
N TRP A 127 -8.02 8.55 -48.59
CA TRP A 127 -8.96 8.16 -49.64
C TRP A 127 -10.35 7.92 -49.08
N LEU A 128 -11.35 8.36 -49.84
CA LEU A 128 -12.76 8.11 -49.59
C LEU A 128 -13.32 7.24 -50.72
N LYS A 129 -13.89 6.10 -50.36
CA LYS A 129 -14.61 5.22 -51.27
C LYS A 129 -16.07 5.13 -50.82
N GLU A 130 -16.94 5.86 -51.48
CA GLU A 130 -18.38 5.72 -51.29
C GLU A 130 -18.88 4.58 -52.18
N MET A 131 -19.75 3.70 -51.69
CA MET A 131 -20.25 2.56 -52.47
C MET A 131 -20.98 2.96 -53.76
N SER A 132 -21.46 4.21 -53.84
CA SER A 132 -22.00 4.82 -55.07
C SER A 132 -20.96 5.00 -56.19
N TYR A 133 -19.66 5.00 -55.86
CA TYR A 133 -18.56 5.15 -56.79
C TYR A 133 -17.61 3.95 -56.70
N MET A 134 -17.36 3.29 -57.84
CA MET A 134 -16.50 2.10 -57.90
C MET A 134 -15.03 2.36 -57.46
N ASN A 135 -14.58 3.61 -57.56
CA ASN A 135 -13.19 3.99 -57.31
C ASN A 135 -13.06 4.89 -56.07
N ALA A 136 -12.02 4.62 -55.26
CA ALA A 136 -11.63 5.50 -54.16
C ALA A 136 -11.09 6.83 -54.72
N ARG A 137 -11.51 7.95 -54.12
CA ARG A 137 -11.04 9.29 -54.46
C ARG A 137 -10.15 9.82 -53.34
N GLU A 138 -9.02 10.38 -53.71
CA GLU A 138 -8.14 11.05 -52.76
C GLU A 138 -8.75 12.39 -52.33
N VAL A 139 -8.72 12.66 -51.03
CA VAL A 139 -9.15 13.93 -50.45
C VAL A 139 -7.96 14.90 -50.46
N GLN A 140 -8.01 15.90 -51.33
CA GLN A 140 -6.94 16.90 -51.49
C GLN A 140 -7.05 18.06 -50.48
N ASP A 141 -8.27 18.37 -50.01
CA ASP A 141 -8.52 19.49 -49.10
C ASP A 141 -8.19 19.14 -47.64
N GLN A 142 -7.33 19.94 -47.00
CA GLN A 142 -6.90 19.73 -45.62
C GLN A 142 -8.06 19.90 -44.62
N GLU A 143 -8.98 20.84 -44.83
CA GLU A 143 -10.14 20.99 -43.95
C GLU A 143 -11.07 19.77 -44.01
N HIS A 144 -11.20 19.16 -45.19
CA HIS A 144 -11.94 17.92 -45.35
C HIS A 144 -11.23 16.74 -44.65
N ARG A 145 -9.90 16.63 -44.77
CA ARG A 145 -9.12 15.61 -44.03
C ARG A 145 -9.34 15.71 -42.52
N ASP A 146 -9.27 16.91 -41.97
CA ASP A 146 -9.48 17.16 -40.54
C ASP A 146 -10.91 16.82 -40.10
N ARG A 147 -11.91 17.14 -40.93
CA ARG A 147 -13.31 16.74 -40.68
C ARG A 147 -13.49 15.23 -40.64
N ILE A 148 -12.87 14.49 -41.56
CA ILE A 148 -12.91 13.02 -41.56
C ILE A 148 -12.30 12.46 -40.28
N LYS A 149 -11.12 12.95 -39.87
CA LYS A 149 -10.48 12.54 -38.62
C LYS A 149 -11.32 12.85 -37.39
N LYS A 150 -11.88 14.06 -37.29
CA LYS A 150 -12.81 14.45 -36.22
C LYS A 150 -14.08 13.62 -36.20
N THR A 151 -14.50 13.06 -37.34
CA THR A 151 -15.64 12.15 -37.42
C THR A 151 -15.28 10.74 -36.96
N ILE A 152 -14.09 10.24 -37.29
CA ILE A 152 -13.59 8.93 -36.87
C ILE A 152 -13.31 8.90 -35.37
N LEU A 153 -12.56 9.90 -34.87
CA LEU A 153 -12.19 10.02 -33.47
C LEU A 153 -12.29 11.49 -33.02
N PRO A 154 -13.49 11.93 -32.59
CA PRO A 154 -13.71 13.25 -32.02
C PRO A 154 -12.78 13.55 -30.83
N GLU A 155 -12.31 14.80 -30.72
CA GLU A 155 -11.34 15.22 -29.70
C GLU A 155 -11.85 15.05 -28.26
N ASN A 156 -13.16 15.19 -28.06
CA ASN A 156 -13.80 15.05 -26.76
C ASN A 156 -13.81 13.58 -26.29
N ILE A 157 -14.13 12.62 -27.17
CA ILE A 157 -14.22 11.20 -26.79
C ILE A 157 -12.88 10.46 -26.86
N LYS A 158 -11.88 11.05 -27.52
CA LYS A 158 -10.53 10.51 -27.70
C LYS A 158 -9.90 9.88 -26.44
N PRO A 159 -9.90 10.54 -25.26
CA PRO A 159 -9.29 9.98 -24.05
C PRO A 159 -9.99 8.70 -23.54
N TYR A 160 -11.26 8.50 -23.92
CA TYR A 160 -12.10 7.40 -23.44
C TYR A 160 -12.14 6.22 -24.41
N MET A 161 -11.82 6.42 -25.69
CA MET A 161 -11.90 5.38 -26.73
C MET A 161 -10.58 4.68 -27.01
N TRP A 162 -9.45 5.35 -26.78
CA TRP A 162 -8.15 4.83 -27.18
C TRP A 162 -7.10 5.21 -26.14
N PHE A 163 -6.80 4.29 -25.22
CA PHE A 163 -5.85 4.48 -24.12
C PHE A 163 -4.97 3.25 -23.92
N GLN A 164 -3.74 3.48 -23.43
CA GLN A 164 -2.88 2.42 -22.92
C GLN A 164 -3.24 2.16 -21.45
N GLY A 165 -3.17 0.90 -20.99
CA GLY A 165 -3.53 0.54 -19.59
C GLY A 165 -2.85 1.41 -18.52
N GLU A 166 -1.59 1.78 -18.74
CA GLU A 166 -0.83 2.68 -17.85
C GLU A 166 -1.38 4.13 -17.79
N GLN A 167 -2.14 4.56 -18.79
CA GLN A 167 -2.74 5.89 -18.85
C GLN A 167 -4.13 5.94 -18.18
N VAL A 168 -4.78 4.79 -17.96
CA VAL A 168 -6.15 4.71 -17.41
C VAL A 168 -6.25 5.37 -16.05
N GLU A 169 -5.30 5.11 -15.15
CA GLU A 169 -5.27 5.68 -13.80
C GLU A 169 -5.15 7.22 -13.81
N SER A 170 -4.53 7.79 -14.85
CA SER A 170 -4.34 9.23 -14.98
C SER A 170 -5.48 9.94 -15.71
N ILE A 171 -6.18 9.24 -16.61
CA ILE A 171 -7.26 9.80 -17.43
C ILE A 171 -8.59 9.72 -16.69
N ILE A 172 -8.81 8.64 -15.91
CA ILE A 172 -10.10 8.38 -15.28
C ILE A 172 -9.92 8.15 -13.78
N ASP A 173 -9.79 9.24 -13.04
CA ASP A 173 -9.94 9.21 -11.58
C ASP A 173 -11.44 9.13 -11.26
N PHE A 174 -12.00 7.92 -11.36
CA PHE A 174 -13.41 7.64 -11.05
C PHE A 174 -13.82 8.03 -9.62
N ASN A 175 -12.87 8.39 -8.74
CA ASN A 175 -13.17 8.92 -7.42
C ASN A 175 -13.64 10.38 -7.45
N LYS A 176 -13.49 11.10 -8.58
CA LYS A 176 -13.96 12.48 -8.75
C LYS A 176 -15.23 12.50 -9.61
N SER A 177 -16.36 12.82 -8.98
CA SER A 177 -17.69 12.96 -9.61
C SER A 177 -17.69 13.81 -10.88
N ASP A 178 -16.86 14.85 -10.91
CA ASP A 178 -16.80 15.80 -12.01
C ASP A 178 -16.22 15.18 -13.29
N THR A 179 -15.19 14.34 -13.16
CA THR A 179 -14.55 13.67 -14.32
C THR A 179 -15.49 12.66 -14.96
N LEU A 180 -16.25 11.94 -14.14
CA LEU A 180 -17.26 11.00 -14.62
C LEU A 180 -18.42 11.73 -15.31
N THR A 181 -18.88 12.85 -14.74
CA THR A 181 -19.93 13.68 -15.33
C THR A 181 -19.50 14.26 -16.68
N GLN A 182 -18.25 14.73 -16.77
CA GLN A 182 -17.66 15.18 -18.04
C GLN A 182 -17.58 14.04 -19.06
N ALA A 183 -17.14 12.86 -18.66
CA ALA A 183 -17.09 11.69 -19.53
C ALA A 183 -18.49 11.31 -20.05
N ILE A 184 -19.50 11.31 -19.17
CA ILE A 184 -20.90 11.04 -19.54
C ILE A 184 -21.40 12.08 -20.53
N ASN A 185 -21.23 13.37 -20.26
CA ASN A 185 -21.69 14.45 -21.14
C ASN A 185 -21.03 14.37 -22.53
N VAL A 186 -19.76 13.99 -22.56
CA VAL A 186 -18.97 13.81 -23.79
C VAL A 186 -19.41 12.59 -24.59
N LEU A 187 -19.63 11.44 -23.95
CA LEU A 187 -20.03 10.19 -24.61
C LEU A 187 -21.50 10.20 -25.03
N SER A 188 -22.37 10.83 -24.24
CA SER A 188 -23.82 10.93 -24.50
C SER A 188 -24.17 11.97 -25.56
N ASN A 189 -23.21 12.79 -26.01
CA ASN A 189 -23.44 13.94 -26.90
C ASN A 189 -24.52 14.92 -26.38
N VAL A 190 -24.75 14.98 -25.07
CA VAL A 190 -25.75 15.89 -24.47
C VAL A 190 -25.45 17.36 -24.79
N THR A 191 -24.17 17.70 -24.94
CA THR A 191 -23.71 19.04 -25.34
C THR A 191 -24.29 19.54 -26.66
N LYS A 192 -24.72 18.65 -27.56
CA LYS A 192 -25.42 19.06 -28.79
C LYS A 192 -26.80 19.63 -28.49
N PHE A 193 -27.49 19.09 -27.48
CA PHE A 193 -28.79 19.59 -27.05
C PHE A 193 -28.64 20.93 -26.31
N ASP A 194 -27.58 21.10 -25.51
CA ASP A 194 -27.28 22.39 -24.88
C ASP A 194 -27.13 23.50 -25.92
N ASN A 195 -26.37 23.26 -27.00
CA ASN A 195 -26.25 24.21 -28.11
C ASN A 195 -27.59 24.52 -28.81
N ILE A 196 -28.48 23.54 -28.90
CA ILE A 196 -29.82 23.73 -29.48
C ILE A 196 -30.69 24.59 -28.55
N ILE A 197 -30.58 24.38 -27.23
CA ILE A 197 -31.27 25.18 -26.22
C ILE A 197 -30.79 26.64 -26.30
N ASP A 198 -29.47 26.86 -26.31
CA ASP A 198 -28.88 28.20 -26.44
C ASP A 198 -29.33 28.91 -27.73
N LEU A 199 -29.36 28.18 -28.85
CA LEU A 199 -29.87 28.71 -30.11
C LEU A 199 -31.35 29.06 -30.01
N ALA A 200 -32.17 28.20 -29.41
CA ALA A 200 -33.60 28.44 -29.22
C ALA A 200 -33.86 29.67 -28.34
N ASP A 201 -33.08 29.85 -27.27
CA ASP A 201 -33.17 31.02 -26.39
C ASP A 201 -32.76 32.30 -27.11
N SER A 202 -31.68 32.27 -27.89
CA SER A 202 -31.26 33.43 -28.69
C SER A 202 -32.34 33.83 -29.73
N LEU A 203 -32.99 32.85 -30.35
CA LEU A 203 -34.08 33.07 -31.30
C LEU A 203 -35.32 33.62 -30.60
N LYS A 204 -35.65 33.12 -29.41
CA LYS A 204 -36.74 33.62 -28.57
C LYS A 204 -36.51 35.08 -28.19
N GLU A 205 -35.31 35.44 -27.74
CA GLU A 205 -34.97 36.82 -27.40
C GLU A 205 -35.08 37.75 -28.62
N SER A 206 -34.52 37.34 -29.75
CA SER A 206 -34.59 38.13 -31.00
C SER A 206 -36.04 38.34 -31.46
N SER A 207 -36.84 37.28 -31.46
CA SER A 207 -38.25 37.31 -31.84
C SER A 207 -39.07 38.20 -30.89
N THR A 208 -38.80 38.12 -29.59
CA THR A 208 -39.48 38.94 -28.58
C THR A 208 -39.13 40.42 -28.75
N LYS A 209 -37.86 40.75 -29.04
CA LYS A 209 -37.42 42.13 -29.32
C LYS A 209 -38.13 42.72 -30.55
N GLU A 210 -38.21 41.96 -31.65
CA GLU A 210 -38.92 42.38 -32.87
C GLU A 210 -40.43 42.53 -32.63
N PHE A 211 -41.04 41.60 -31.89
CA PHE A 211 -42.46 41.67 -31.52
C PHE A 211 -42.76 42.92 -30.68
N ASN A 212 -41.99 43.17 -29.63
CA ASN A 212 -42.16 44.34 -28.76
C ASN A 212 -41.91 45.66 -29.52
N LYS A 213 -41.00 45.68 -30.49
CA LYS A 213 -40.79 46.83 -31.38
C LYS A 213 -42.04 47.13 -32.20
N LYS A 214 -42.60 46.14 -32.89
CA LYS A 214 -43.83 46.31 -33.67
C LYS A 214 -45.04 46.68 -32.81
N GLN A 215 -45.14 46.11 -31.60
CA GLN A 215 -46.20 46.44 -30.66
C GLN A 215 -46.14 47.91 -30.21
N ARG A 216 -44.94 48.45 -29.98
CA ARG A 216 -44.74 49.89 -29.69
C ARG A 216 -45.17 50.78 -30.86
N ASP A 217 -44.84 50.39 -32.08
CA ASP A 217 -45.18 51.16 -33.29
C ASP A 217 -46.70 51.27 -33.51
N LEU A 218 -47.46 50.25 -33.09
CA LEU A 218 -48.92 50.18 -33.21
C LEU A 218 -49.70 50.81 -32.05
N SER A 219 -49.03 51.19 -30.96
CA SER A 219 -49.69 51.68 -29.75
C SER A 219 -50.07 53.17 -29.86
N GLY A 220 -51.35 53.48 -29.62
CA GLY A 220 -51.89 54.85 -29.70
C GLY A 220 -51.43 55.78 -28.56
N ASP A 221 -50.92 55.23 -27.45
CA ASP A 221 -50.44 55.96 -26.27
C ASP A 221 -48.99 55.57 -25.94
N LYS A 222 -48.05 56.14 -26.72
CA LYS A 222 -46.62 55.79 -26.69
C LYS A 222 -45.99 55.95 -25.31
N GLY A 223 -46.34 57.00 -24.57
CA GLY A 223 -45.73 57.31 -23.27
C GLY A 223 -46.09 56.30 -22.16
N LYS A 224 -47.33 55.79 -22.15
CA LYS A 224 -47.74 54.75 -21.20
C LYS A 224 -47.15 53.39 -21.58
N SER A 225 -47.07 53.10 -22.88
CA SER A 225 -46.47 51.88 -23.40
C SER A 225 -44.97 51.78 -23.08
N GLU A 226 -44.22 52.88 -23.18
CA GLU A 226 -42.80 52.92 -22.84
C GLU A 226 -42.53 52.70 -21.35
N ARG A 227 -43.35 53.29 -20.46
CA ARG A 227 -43.21 53.09 -19.02
C ARG A 227 -43.48 51.65 -18.61
N LEU A 228 -44.55 51.06 -19.12
CA LEU A 228 -44.89 49.66 -18.82
C LEU A 228 -43.84 48.68 -19.33
N GLU A 229 -43.19 48.96 -20.47
CA GLU A 229 -42.10 48.13 -20.99
C GLU A 229 -40.83 48.22 -20.13
N LEU A 230 -40.50 49.42 -19.66
CA LEU A 230 -39.41 49.64 -18.68
C LEU A 230 -39.69 48.89 -17.37
N ASP A 231 -40.92 48.97 -16.86
CA ASP A 231 -41.31 48.25 -15.65
C ASP A 231 -41.25 46.73 -15.86
N ARG A 232 -41.68 46.23 -17.03
CA ARG A 232 -41.58 44.80 -17.38
C ARG A 232 -40.12 44.34 -17.40
N GLN A 233 -39.22 45.09 -18.03
CA GLN A 233 -37.79 44.79 -18.06
C GLN A 233 -37.19 44.77 -16.65
N ASN A 234 -37.50 45.77 -15.82
CA ASN A 234 -37.03 45.81 -14.43
C ASN A 234 -37.50 44.59 -13.61
N ILE A 235 -38.75 44.15 -13.83
CA ILE A 235 -39.29 42.95 -13.17
C ILE A 235 -38.61 41.69 -13.70
N GLU A 236 -38.41 41.56 -15.01
CA GLU A 236 -37.70 40.42 -15.63
C GLU A 236 -36.26 40.30 -15.13
N ASP A 237 -35.52 41.41 -15.06
CA ASP A 237 -34.15 41.43 -14.55
C ASP A 237 -34.10 41.04 -13.07
N ARG A 238 -35.10 41.47 -12.29
CA ARG A 238 -35.21 41.11 -10.88
C ARG A 238 -35.58 39.64 -10.68
N ILE A 239 -36.41 39.06 -11.55
CA ILE A 239 -36.71 37.62 -11.55
C ILE A 239 -35.42 36.84 -11.84
N LYS A 240 -34.68 37.19 -12.90
CA LYS A 240 -33.40 36.53 -13.23
C LYS A 240 -32.39 36.61 -12.09
N ALA A 241 -32.29 37.75 -11.42
CA ALA A 241 -31.40 37.91 -10.27
C ALA A 241 -31.81 37.02 -9.08
N LEU A 242 -33.11 36.90 -8.81
CA LEU A 242 -33.64 36.02 -7.75
C LEU A 242 -33.46 34.53 -8.09
N GLU A 243 -33.65 34.13 -9.34
CA GLU A 243 -33.41 32.76 -9.81
C GLU A 243 -31.94 32.36 -9.63
N LEU A 244 -31.01 33.27 -9.94
CA LEU A 244 -29.58 33.03 -9.75
C LEU A 244 -29.21 32.92 -8.26
N GLN A 245 -29.85 33.71 -7.40
CA GLN A 245 -29.70 33.58 -5.94
C GLN A 245 -30.26 32.25 -5.42
N ASP A 246 -31.42 31.79 -5.91
CA ASP A 246 -32.01 30.50 -5.52
C ASP A 246 -31.09 29.33 -5.87
N LEU A 247 -30.48 29.36 -7.06
CA LEU A 247 -29.47 28.37 -7.47
C LEU A 247 -28.25 28.36 -6.54
N GLN A 248 -27.71 29.54 -6.22
CA GLN A 248 -26.57 29.65 -5.29
C GLN A 248 -26.93 29.14 -3.90
N ILE A 249 -28.11 29.47 -3.39
CA ILE A 249 -28.57 29.00 -2.08
C ILE A 249 -28.70 27.48 -2.09
N LYS A 250 -29.27 26.88 -3.13
CA LYS A 250 -29.37 25.41 -3.27
C LYS A 250 -28.01 24.73 -3.27
N ASP A 251 -27.03 25.27 -3.98
CA ASP A 251 -25.66 24.74 -3.99
C ASP A 251 -24.99 24.85 -2.60
N THR A 252 -25.14 26.01 -1.94
CA THR A 252 -24.64 26.19 -0.57
C THR A 252 -25.33 25.27 0.44
N LEU A 253 -26.62 24.96 0.24
CA LEU A 253 -27.36 24.02 1.08
C LEU A 253 -26.83 22.59 0.89
N SER A 254 -26.68 22.14 -0.36
CA SER A 254 -26.13 20.81 -0.67
C SER A 254 -24.73 20.62 -0.07
N THR A 255 -23.85 21.60 -0.20
CA THR A 255 -22.50 21.54 0.38
C THR A 255 -22.51 21.59 1.91
N ALA A 256 -23.45 22.31 2.52
CA ALA A 256 -23.62 22.33 3.97
C ALA A 256 -24.16 21.00 4.51
N GLU A 257 -25.09 20.36 3.81
CA GLU A 257 -25.64 19.04 4.13
C GLU A 257 -24.54 17.96 4.08
N GLU A 258 -23.72 17.93 3.03
CA GLU A 258 -22.59 17.01 2.91
C GLU A 258 -21.57 17.21 4.04
N ARG A 259 -21.27 18.47 4.39
CA ARG A 259 -20.41 18.79 5.54
C ARG A 259 -21.02 18.35 6.87
N SER A 260 -22.33 18.47 7.03
CA SER A 260 -23.03 18.01 8.22
C SER A 260 -22.92 16.49 8.37
N GLU A 261 -23.15 15.74 7.29
CA GLU A 261 -23.06 14.28 7.30
C GLU A 261 -21.63 13.79 7.60
N THR A 262 -20.62 14.42 7.00
CA THR A 262 -19.22 14.07 7.29
C THR A 262 -18.82 14.36 8.74
N LEU A 263 -19.36 15.43 9.35
CA LEU A 263 -19.14 15.72 10.78
C LEU A 263 -19.87 14.72 11.69
N LEU A 264 -21.09 14.31 11.33
CA LEU A 264 -21.83 13.27 12.04
C LEU A 264 -21.09 11.93 12.03
N ASN A 265 -20.53 11.55 10.87
CA ASN A 265 -19.70 10.35 10.74
C ASN A 265 -18.46 10.42 11.62
N LYS A 266 -17.75 11.56 11.63
CA LYS A 266 -16.59 11.77 12.52
C LYS A 266 -16.96 11.70 14.01
N LEU A 267 -18.14 12.18 14.39
CA LEU A 267 -18.65 12.07 15.76
C LEU A 267 -18.93 10.61 16.14
N ALA A 268 -19.56 9.85 15.26
CA ALA A 268 -19.80 8.42 15.47
C ALA A 268 -18.49 7.63 15.61
N ASP A 269 -17.50 7.94 14.78
CA ASP A 269 -16.16 7.34 14.88
C ASP A 269 -15.46 7.71 16.18
N ALA A 270 -15.52 8.97 16.61
CA ALA A 270 -14.97 9.40 17.89
C ALA A 270 -15.62 8.68 19.10
N GLN A 271 -16.93 8.41 19.03
CA GLN A 271 -17.62 7.60 20.05
C GLN A 271 -17.11 6.15 20.07
N LYS A 272 -16.99 5.51 18.90
CA LYS A 272 -16.42 4.15 18.79
C LYS A 272 -14.98 4.09 19.32
N ILE A 273 -14.16 5.08 19.01
CA ILE A 273 -12.77 5.18 19.53
C ILE A 273 -12.77 5.22 21.05
N ARG A 274 -13.66 6.00 21.69
CA ARG A 274 -13.78 6.05 23.15
C ARG A 274 -14.17 4.70 23.75
N GLU A 275 -15.11 3.98 23.13
CA GLU A 275 -15.49 2.64 23.58
C GLU A 275 -14.35 1.63 23.48
N ILE A 276 -13.61 1.66 22.36
CA ILE A 276 -12.44 0.79 22.15
C ILE A 276 -11.34 1.14 23.17
N GLU A 277 -11.11 2.41 23.46
CA GLU A 277 -10.09 2.82 24.44
C GLU A 277 -10.46 2.43 25.87
N ALA A 278 -11.76 2.48 26.23
CA ALA A 278 -12.24 1.95 27.49
C ALA A 278 -12.01 0.42 27.61
N LYS A 279 -12.30 -0.33 26.54
CA LYS A 279 -12.01 -1.77 26.47
C LYS A 279 -10.51 -2.07 26.53
N ARG A 280 -9.67 -1.26 25.87
CA ARG A 280 -8.21 -1.41 25.94
C ARG A 280 -7.71 -1.26 27.37
N LYS A 281 -8.16 -0.22 28.07
CA LYS A 281 -7.78 0.03 29.47
C LYS A 281 -8.24 -1.08 30.42
N SER A 282 -9.43 -1.65 30.23
CA SER A 282 -9.89 -2.76 31.06
C SER A 282 -9.06 -4.03 30.81
N ILE A 283 -8.71 -4.31 29.56
CA ILE A 283 -7.84 -5.45 29.22
C ILE A 283 -6.42 -5.24 29.76
N GLU A 284 -5.86 -4.03 29.65
CA GLU A 284 -4.55 -3.69 30.22
C GLU A 284 -4.53 -3.87 31.75
N TYR A 285 -5.60 -3.48 32.44
CA TYR A 285 -5.75 -3.70 33.87
C TYR A 285 -5.79 -5.20 34.21
N ASN A 286 -6.63 -5.97 33.52
CA ASN A 286 -6.73 -7.42 33.73
C ASN A 286 -5.40 -8.13 33.43
N LEU A 287 -4.68 -7.70 32.40
CA LEU A 287 -3.38 -8.26 32.05
C LEU A 287 -2.36 -8.01 33.16
N LYS A 288 -2.38 -6.81 33.75
CA LYS A 288 -1.51 -6.45 34.87
C LYS A 288 -1.84 -7.28 36.12
N GLU A 289 -3.14 -7.45 36.43
CA GLU A 289 -3.60 -8.27 37.56
C GLU A 289 -3.17 -9.74 37.39
N VAL A 290 -3.35 -10.31 36.19
CA VAL A 290 -2.91 -11.69 35.89
C VAL A 290 -1.38 -11.83 35.93
N GLN A 291 -0.63 -10.81 35.51
CA GLN A 291 0.83 -10.81 35.63
C GLN A 291 1.28 -10.77 37.10
N GLU A 292 0.65 -9.92 37.92
CA GLU A 292 0.92 -9.86 39.35
C GLU A 292 0.58 -11.20 40.03
N GLU A 293 -0.56 -11.81 39.71
CA GLU A 293 -0.94 -13.13 40.22
C GLU A 293 0.04 -14.23 39.77
N PHE A 294 0.49 -14.18 38.52
CA PHE A 294 1.48 -15.13 37.99
C PHE A 294 2.83 -15.00 38.69
N ASP A 295 3.32 -13.76 38.88
CA ASP A 295 4.58 -13.49 39.57
C ASP A 295 4.50 -13.93 41.04
N GLU A 296 3.37 -13.70 41.71
CA GLU A 296 3.11 -14.19 43.06
C GLU A 296 3.08 -15.72 43.13
N GLU A 297 2.40 -16.41 42.21
CA GLU A 297 2.43 -17.88 42.13
C GLU A 297 3.85 -18.39 41.83
N GLN A 298 4.62 -17.72 40.98
CA GLN A 298 5.99 -18.14 40.66
C GLN A 298 6.94 -18.00 41.86
N GLN A 299 6.89 -16.86 42.57
CA GLN A 299 7.70 -16.65 43.78
C GLN A 299 7.26 -17.56 44.93
N SER A 300 5.94 -17.78 45.06
CA SER A 300 5.39 -18.62 46.12
C SER A 300 5.45 -20.11 45.79
N LEU A 301 5.74 -20.50 44.53
CA LEU A 301 5.79 -21.90 44.09
C LEU A 301 6.71 -22.75 44.98
N HIS A 302 7.92 -22.27 45.27
CA HIS A 302 8.87 -23.02 46.10
C HIS A 302 8.39 -23.18 47.55
N LYS A 303 7.70 -22.18 48.10
CA LYS A 303 7.15 -22.23 49.46
C LYS A 303 5.85 -23.03 49.54
N ARG A 304 5.00 -22.95 48.51
CA ARG A 304 3.67 -23.57 48.43
C ARG A 304 3.69 -24.97 47.80
N MET A 305 4.80 -25.38 47.19
CA MET A 305 4.99 -26.70 46.57
C MET A 305 4.63 -27.83 47.54
N PHE A 306 5.13 -27.72 48.77
CA PHE A 306 4.98 -28.76 49.78
C PHE A 306 3.73 -28.58 50.64
N THR A 307 3.24 -27.35 50.81
CA THR A 307 2.09 -27.02 51.67
C THR A 307 0.74 -27.11 50.94
N ASN A 308 0.63 -26.46 49.78
CA ASN A 308 -0.67 -26.27 49.10
C ASN A 308 -0.79 -27.13 47.84
N LYS A 309 0.31 -27.48 47.18
CA LYS A 309 0.28 -28.28 45.94
C LYS A 309 0.50 -29.78 46.16
N TRP A 310 0.68 -30.20 47.42
CA TRP A 310 0.68 -31.60 47.88
C TRP A 310 1.59 -32.52 47.04
N VAL A 311 2.72 -32.00 46.57
CA VAL A 311 3.64 -32.71 45.66
C VAL A 311 4.16 -34.02 46.27
N LEU A 312 4.21 -34.12 47.60
CA LEU A 312 4.65 -35.30 48.34
C LEU A 312 3.52 -36.30 48.67
N LYS A 313 2.27 -36.01 48.31
CA LYS A 313 1.14 -36.92 48.58
C LYS A 313 1.35 -38.25 47.84
N GLY A 314 1.40 -39.36 48.58
CA GLY A 314 1.64 -40.70 48.03
C GLY A 314 3.10 -41.15 48.03
N THR A 315 4.03 -40.33 48.54
CA THR A 315 5.45 -40.70 48.71
C THR A 315 5.78 -41.33 50.07
N GLU A 316 4.76 -41.71 50.84
CA GLU A 316 4.89 -42.27 52.20
C GLU A 316 5.86 -43.47 52.26
N LYS A 317 5.84 -44.33 51.23
CA LYS A 317 6.75 -45.47 51.13
C LYS A 317 8.24 -45.07 51.07
N LEU A 318 8.55 -43.96 50.40
CA LEU A 318 9.94 -43.47 50.30
C LEU A 318 10.43 -42.95 51.65
N PHE A 319 9.55 -42.32 52.44
CA PHE A 319 9.88 -41.91 53.80
C PHE A 319 10.09 -43.11 54.74
N GLU A 320 9.28 -44.16 54.61
CA GLU A 320 9.47 -45.39 55.38
C GLU A 320 10.79 -46.11 55.03
N GLU A 321 11.12 -46.20 53.74
CA GLU A 321 12.39 -46.78 53.28
C GLU A 321 13.59 -45.96 53.77
N TYR A 322 13.53 -44.63 53.63
CA TYR A 322 14.56 -43.74 54.15
C TYR A 322 14.72 -43.89 55.67
N GLY A 323 13.62 -43.91 56.42
CA GLY A 323 13.65 -44.07 57.87
C GLY A 323 14.31 -45.38 58.31
N LYS A 324 14.07 -46.49 57.59
CA LYS A 324 14.75 -47.77 57.84
C LYS A 324 16.26 -47.68 57.62
N ILE A 325 16.68 -47.09 56.49
CA ILE A 325 18.10 -46.93 56.15
C ILE A 325 18.80 -46.00 57.16
N TYR A 326 18.15 -44.89 57.52
CA TYR A 326 18.68 -43.91 58.46
C TYR A 326 18.84 -44.50 59.87
N ASN A 327 17.83 -45.22 60.38
CA ASN A 327 17.91 -45.89 61.67
C ASN A 327 19.02 -46.95 61.70
N GLN A 328 19.21 -47.71 60.61
CA GLN A 328 20.31 -48.67 60.52
C GLN A 328 21.68 -47.98 60.56
N PHE A 329 21.81 -46.83 59.90
CA PHE A 329 23.04 -46.03 59.96
C PHE A 329 23.28 -45.49 61.37
N GLU A 330 22.25 -44.95 62.03
CA GLU A 330 22.35 -44.36 63.35
C GLU A 330 22.70 -45.40 64.43
N ILE A 331 22.10 -46.59 64.37
CA ILE A 331 22.48 -47.72 65.24
C ILE A 331 23.94 -48.11 65.02
N LYS A 332 24.40 -48.21 63.76
CA LYS A 332 25.81 -48.52 63.46
C LYS A 332 26.76 -47.45 63.98
N LYS A 333 26.38 -46.17 63.88
CA LYS A 333 27.15 -45.04 64.39
C LYS A 333 27.28 -45.11 65.91
N ILE A 334 26.16 -45.29 66.63
CA ILE A 334 26.15 -45.41 68.10
C ILE A 334 26.96 -46.64 68.55
N GLN A 335 26.84 -47.77 67.84
CA GLN A 335 27.64 -48.96 68.14
C GLN A 335 29.14 -48.71 67.95
N ALA A 336 29.54 -48.04 66.86
CA ALA A 336 30.94 -47.67 66.65
C ALA A 336 31.45 -46.70 67.73
N GLU A 337 30.67 -45.69 68.11
CA GLU A 337 31.00 -44.75 69.20
C GLU A 337 31.14 -45.49 70.54
N SER A 338 30.22 -46.41 70.86
CA SER A 338 30.28 -47.20 72.09
C SER A 338 31.49 -48.14 72.15
N GLN A 339 31.91 -48.72 71.03
CA GLN A 339 33.11 -49.57 70.95
C GLN A 339 34.41 -48.76 71.13
N VAL A 340 34.47 -47.55 70.57
CA VAL A 340 35.59 -46.63 70.76
C VAL A 340 35.67 -46.21 72.24
N GLN A 341 34.52 -45.88 72.84
CA GLN A 341 34.46 -45.49 74.25
C GLN A 341 34.87 -46.63 75.18
N ALA A 342 34.40 -47.86 74.94
CA ALA A 342 34.80 -49.02 75.73
C ALA A 342 36.31 -49.34 75.63
N ARG A 343 36.93 -49.13 74.46
CA ARG A 343 38.40 -49.24 74.31
C ARG A 343 39.12 -48.18 75.13
N LEU A 344 38.71 -46.92 75.03
CA LEU A 344 39.27 -45.82 75.82
C LEU A 344 39.12 -46.05 77.32
N ASP A 345 37.96 -46.53 77.78
CA ASP A 345 37.73 -46.82 79.19
C ASP A 345 38.59 -47.99 79.69
N SER A 346 38.84 -49.00 78.85
CA SER A 346 39.76 -50.10 79.17
C SER A 346 41.22 -49.66 79.24
N GLU A 347 41.67 -48.77 78.35
CA GLU A 347 43.01 -48.17 78.39
C GLU A 347 43.16 -47.26 79.62
N ASN A 348 42.14 -46.47 79.94
CA ASN A 348 42.14 -45.60 81.12
C ASN A 348 42.11 -46.38 82.43
N ALA A 349 41.40 -47.52 82.50
CA ALA A 349 41.42 -48.40 83.67
C ALA A 349 42.82 -49.00 83.91
N LEU A 350 43.52 -49.40 82.85
CA LEU A 350 44.92 -49.85 82.93
C LEU A 350 45.86 -48.74 83.42
N VAL A 351 45.65 -47.49 82.99
CA VAL A 351 46.42 -46.32 83.46
C VAL A 351 46.10 -45.96 84.93
N SER A 352 44.84 -46.12 85.35
CA SER A 352 44.40 -45.86 86.73
C SER A 352 44.96 -46.87 87.74
N GLU A 353 45.12 -48.15 87.38
CA GLU A 353 45.79 -49.13 88.25
C GLU A 353 47.29 -48.84 88.41
N LEU A 354 47.92 -48.21 87.42
CA LEU A 354 49.32 -47.76 87.48
C LEU A 354 49.53 -46.46 88.28
N GLN A 355 48.47 -45.66 88.51
CA GLN A 355 48.53 -44.34 89.17
C GLN A 355 48.07 -44.33 90.63
N ALA A 356 47.87 -45.47 91.29
CA ALA A 356 47.65 -45.53 92.73
C ALA A 356 48.97 -45.37 93.53
N ARG A 357 49.62 -44.22 93.40
CA ARG A 357 50.65 -43.75 94.36
C ARG A 357 50.29 -42.34 94.80
N LEU A 358 49.61 -42.30 95.95
CA LEU A 358 49.21 -41.17 96.79
C LEU A 358 47.84 -40.52 96.45
N PRO A 359 46.83 -40.71 97.32
CA PRO A 359 45.55 -39.99 97.28
C PRO A 359 45.68 -38.50 97.59
N ILE A 360 44.70 -37.75 97.08
CA ILE A 360 44.53 -36.32 97.26
C ILE A 360 43.89 -36.05 98.63
N ASP A 361 44.40 -35.01 99.31
CA ASP A 361 44.13 -34.51 100.67
C ASP A 361 45.05 -35.03 101.79
N VAL A 362 45.67 -34.05 102.46
CA VAL A 362 46.51 -34.08 103.67
C VAL A 362 48.00 -34.42 103.50
N PRO A 363 48.91 -33.57 104.00
CA PRO A 363 50.08 -34.03 104.74
C PRO A 363 49.69 -34.21 106.20
N GLU A 364 49.30 -35.43 106.59
CA GLU A 364 49.29 -35.81 108.00
C GLU A 364 50.74 -35.83 108.53
N PRO A 365 50.97 -35.58 109.83
CA PRO A 365 52.32 -35.51 110.42
C PRO A 365 53.20 -36.73 110.11
N ILE A 366 52.58 -37.90 109.90
CA ILE A 366 53.24 -39.16 109.53
C ILE A 366 53.96 -39.03 108.17
N HIS A 367 53.37 -38.33 107.21
CA HIS A 367 53.97 -38.13 105.89
C HIS A 367 55.14 -37.14 105.93
N VAL A 368 55.09 -36.15 106.83
CA VAL A 368 56.20 -35.23 107.07
C VAL A 368 57.35 -35.97 107.77
N GLN A 369 57.06 -36.82 108.76
CA GLN A 369 58.07 -37.69 109.37
C GLN A 369 58.71 -38.63 108.35
N HIS A 370 57.92 -39.24 107.47
CA HIS A 370 58.45 -40.09 106.40
C HIS A 370 59.32 -39.32 105.40
N MET A 371 59.02 -38.05 105.11
CA MET A 371 59.89 -37.19 104.29
C MET A 371 61.19 -36.82 105.00
N LEU A 372 61.15 -36.64 106.33
CA LEU A 372 62.34 -36.37 107.15
C LEU A 372 63.23 -37.61 107.30
N ASP A 373 62.65 -38.80 107.48
CA ASP A 373 63.38 -40.07 107.61
C ASP A 373 64.06 -40.48 106.29
N ASN A 374 63.43 -40.18 105.15
CA ASN A 374 63.96 -40.48 103.82
C ASN A 374 64.75 -39.32 103.19
N GLU A 375 64.90 -38.21 103.92
CA GLU A 375 65.63 -37.00 103.49
C GLU A 375 65.26 -36.52 102.07
N ARG A 376 63.98 -36.67 101.68
CA ARG A 376 63.50 -36.38 100.33
C ARG A 376 62.03 -35.97 100.32
N CYS A 377 61.70 -34.90 99.60
CA CYS A 377 60.35 -34.36 99.52
C CYS A 377 59.48 -35.19 98.56
N LEU A 378 58.37 -35.75 99.03
CA LEU A 378 57.46 -36.55 98.20
C LEU A 378 56.54 -35.72 97.27
N VAL A 379 56.59 -34.39 97.36
CA VAL A 379 55.78 -33.47 96.51
C VAL A 379 56.58 -32.93 95.33
N CYS A 380 57.86 -32.61 95.53
CA CYS A 380 58.73 -32.04 94.50
C CYS A 380 60.00 -32.86 94.21
N ASP A 381 60.13 -34.03 94.85
CA ASP A 381 61.20 -35.03 94.67
C ASP A 381 62.62 -34.54 94.96
N ARG A 382 62.75 -33.40 95.66
CA ARG A 382 64.01 -32.76 96.05
C ARG A 382 64.61 -33.37 97.31
N GLU A 383 65.91 -33.63 97.30
CA GLU A 383 66.66 -34.13 98.46
C GLU A 383 66.86 -33.03 99.52
N ALA A 384 66.70 -33.40 100.79
CA ALA A 384 66.78 -32.53 101.97
C ALA A 384 67.51 -33.28 103.11
N LEU A 385 68.84 -33.36 102.99
CA LEU A 385 69.73 -34.05 103.94
C LEU A 385 69.72 -33.35 105.32
N ASN A 386 69.73 -34.12 106.42
CA ASN A 386 69.68 -33.55 107.76
C ASN A 386 70.87 -32.62 108.06
N GLY A 387 70.58 -31.39 108.52
CA GLY A 387 71.58 -30.38 108.89
C GLY A 387 71.92 -29.35 107.81
N SER A 388 71.23 -29.37 106.66
CA SER A 388 71.34 -28.28 105.69
C SER A 388 70.68 -26.99 106.21
N PRO A 389 71.29 -25.81 106.03
CA PRO A 389 70.68 -24.54 106.43
C PRO A 389 69.39 -24.31 105.63
N ALA A 390 68.35 -23.86 106.33
CA ALA A 390 67.01 -23.64 105.79
C ALA A 390 66.96 -22.60 104.67
#